data_AF-A0A9D7GSG6-F1
#
_entry.id   AF-A0A9D7GSG6-F1
#
_cell.length_a   1.000
_cell.length_b   1.000
_cell.length_c   1.000
_cell.angle_alpha   90.00
_cell.angle_beta   90.00
_cell.angle_gamma   90.00
#
_symmetry.space_group_name_H-M   'P 1'
#
loop_
_entity.id
_entity.type
_entity.pdbx_description
1 polymer ?
#
loop_
_entity_poly.entity_id
_entity_poly.type
_entity_poly.pdbx_seq_one_letter_code
_entity_poly.pdbx_strand_id
1 'polypeptide(L)'
;MLRFLTPRRALVLDLSGSTTRESATGWSTATDVDFVQLRLGHRWYRPIHDRIVQHVTVGASFARSVVEHTVTTVEGLEGKTAQQANSGGAYADLGAAWLVTPHLSLGAAWTADVSYKRASTDASGEGVQLLDQRVRSWNANAGSVSLRLNLYF
;
A
#
# COMPACT_ATOMS: atom_id res chain seq x y z
N MET A 1 7.56 -10.19 6.17
CA MET A 1 8.05 -11.56 6.43
C MET A 1 8.64 -12.18 5.18
N LEU A 2 9.77 -12.88 5.33
CA LEU A 2 10.43 -13.66 4.27
C LEU A 2 10.56 -15.11 4.73
N ARG A 3 10.17 -16.07 3.88
CA ARG A 3 10.38 -17.50 4.14
C ARG A 3 11.21 -18.10 3.01
N PHE A 4 12.43 -18.56 3.32
CA PHE A 4 13.29 -19.21 2.33
C PHE A 4 12.78 -20.62 2.03
N LEU A 5 12.57 -20.90 0.75
CA LEU A 5 12.30 -22.24 0.24
C LEU A 5 13.60 -22.92 -0.20
N THR A 6 14.54 -22.14 -0.72
CA THR A 6 15.91 -22.57 -1.03
C THR A 6 16.86 -21.39 -0.77
N PRO A 7 18.19 -21.58 -0.78
CA PRO A 7 19.15 -20.47 -0.62
C PRO A 7 18.99 -19.35 -1.67
N ARG A 8 18.31 -19.61 -2.78
CA ARG A 8 18.09 -18.67 -3.88
C ARG A 8 16.63 -18.29 -4.09
N ARG A 9 15.70 -18.79 -3.27
CA ARG A 9 14.25 -18.58 -3.46
C ARG A 9 13.57 -18.34 -2.12
N ALA A 10 12.77 -17.28 -2.04
CA ALA A 10 11.97 -16.95 -0.87
C ALA A 10 10.54 -16.60 -1.24
N LEU A 11 9.60 -16.96 -0.38
CA LEU A 11 8.28 -16.37 -0.34
C LEU A 11 8.35 -15.05 0.43
N VAL A 12 7.72 -14.03 -0.13
CA VAL A 12 7.63 -12.69 0.44
C VAL A 12 6.18 -12.45 0.82
N LEU A 13 5.99 -12.06 2.08
CA LEU A 13 4.73 -11.56 2.60
C LEU A 13 5.01 -10.17 3.18
N ASP A 14 4.43 -9.15 2.59
CA ASP A 14 4.54 -7.78 3.06
C ASP A 14 3.18 -7.28 3.53
N LEU A 15 3.16 -6.62 4.68
CA LEU A 15 1.96 -6.00 5.24
C LEU A 15 2.35 -4.58 5.62
N SER A 16 1.73 -3.62 4.96
CA SER A 16 1.92 -2.20 5.22
C SER A 16 0.58 -1.55 5.49
N GLY A 17 0.59 -0.48 6.28
CA GLY A 17 -0.60 0.30 6.54
C GLY A 17 -0.25 1.64 7.13
N SER A 18 -1.18 2.58 7.01
CA SER A 18 -1.07 3.93 7.57
C SER A 18 -2.45 4.41 7.95
N THR A 19 -2.51 5.18 9.03
CA THR A 19 -3.68 5.96 9.42
C THR A 19 -3.25 7.42 9.51
N THR A 20 -4.01 8.31 8.90
CA THR A 20 -3.74 9.74 8.92
C THR A 20 -5.01 10.48 9.31
N ARG A 21 -4.92 11.27 10.38
CA ARG A 21 -6.01 12.13 10.83
C ARG A 21 -5.63 13.58 10.63
N GLU A 22 -6.47 14.29 9.90
CA GLU A 22 -6.37 15.74 9.72
C GLU A 22 -7.61 16.41 10.31
N SER A 23 -7.41 17.49 11.05
CA SER A 23 -8.48 18.30 11.62
C SER A 23 -8.21 19.77 11.32
N ALA A 24 -9.15 20.45 10.67
CA ALA A 24 -9.07 21.89 10.44
C ALA A 24 -9.74 22.66 11.59
N THR A 25 -9.06 23.67 12.14
CA THR A 25 -9.63 24.60 13.14
C THR A 25 -10.34 25.77 12.45
N GLY A 26 -11.65 25.87 12.65
CA GLY A 26 -12.56 26.80 11.96
C GLY A 26 -13.35 26.03 10.88
N TRP A 27 -14.65 25.85 11.07
CA TRP A 27 -15.47 24.82 10.41
C TRP A 27 -14.89 23.40 10.62
N SER A 28 -15.41 22.67 11.60
CA SER A 28 -14.90 21.34 11.98
C SER A 28 -15.00 20.37 10.79
N THR A 29 -13.89 20.23 10.07
CA THR A 29 -13.68 19.22 9.03
C THR A 29 -12.64 18.25 9.55
N ALA A 30 -13.05 17.00 9.75
CA ALA A 30 -12.16 15.90 10.11
C ALA A 30 -12.04 14.96 8.92
N THR A 31 -10.81 14.66 8.53
CA THR A 31 -10.50 13.67 7.51
C THR A 31 -9.71 12.55 8.16
N ASP A 32 -10.26 11.33 8.15
CA ASP A 32 -9.54 10.12 8.55
C ASP A 32 -9.22 9.30 7.31
N VAL A 33 -7.96 8.92 7.12
CA VAL A 33 -7.49 8.12 6.00
C VAL A 33 -6.84 6.86 6.55
N ASP A 34 -7.51 5.74 6.38
CA ASP A 34 -6.96 4.42 6.66
C ASP A 34 -6.53 3.74 5.36
N PHE A 35 -5.34 3.16 5.38
CA PHE A 35 -4.79 2.38 4.29
C PHE A 35 -4.16 1.10 4.83
N VAL A 36 -4.47 -0.03 4.19
CA VAL A 36 -3.85 -1.33 4.45
C VAL A 36 -3.51 -1.98 3.12
N GLN A 37 -2.30 -2.48 2.97
CA GLN A 37 -1.84 -3.23 1.82
C GLN A 37 -1.15 -4.53 2.23
N LEU A 38 -1.54 -5.60 1.54
CA LEU A 38 -0.97 -6.93 1.62
C LEU A 38 -0.29 -7.27 0.28
N ARG A 39 0.97 -7.70 0.31
CA ARG A 39 1.67 -8.21 -0.88
C ARG A 39 2.17 -9.62 -0.61
N LEU A 40 1.93 -10.49 -1.58
CA LEU A 40 2.39 -11.87 -1.57
C LEU A 40 3.14 -12.15 -2.86
N GLY A 41 4.36 -12.66 -2.77
CA GLY A 41 5.17 -12.86 -3.94
C GLY A 41 6.26 -13.90 -3.77
N HIS A 42 6.89 -14.21 -4.89
CA HIS A 42 8.03 -15.08 -4.98
C HIS A 42 9.26 -14.26 -5.36
N ARG A 43 10.34 -14.40 -4.59
CA ARG A 43 11.60 -13.70 -4.78
C ARG A 43 12.71 -14.67 -5.10
N TRP A 44 13.43 -14.39 -6.18
CA TRP A 44 14.65 -15.11 -6.58
C TRP A 44 15.87 -14.26 -6.28
N TYR A 45 16.91 -14.88 -5.75
CA TYR A 45 18.19 -14.25 -5.44
C TYR A 45 19.28 -14.79 -6.35
N ARG A 46 20.16 -13.91 -6.82
CA ARG A 46 21.37 -14.27 -7.56
C ARG A 46 22.56 -13.52 -6.96
N PRO A 47 23.64 -14.22 -6.56
CA PRO A 47 24.86 -13.55 -6.11
C PRO A 47 25.49 -12.79 -7.29
N ILE A 48 25.97 -11.58 -7.04
CA ILE A 48 26.77 -10.80 -7.99
C ILE A 48 28.23 -10.82 -7.55
N HIS A 49 28.48 -10.57 -6.27
CA HIS A 49 29.80 -10.49 -5.67
C HIS A 49 29.74 -10.96 -4.20
N ASP A 50 30.89 -11.07 -3.54
CA ASP A 50 30.93 -11.34 -2.11
C ASP A 50 30.10 -10.28 -1.37
N ARG A 51 29.07 -10.77 -0.67
CA ARG A 51 28.07 -9.98 0.08
C ARG A 51 27.07 -9.17 -0.74
N ILE A 52 27.08 -9.19 -2.07
CA ILE A 52 26.09 -8.48 -2.91
C ILE A 52 25.18 -9.47 -3.62
N VAL A 53 23.88 -9.31 -3.42
CA VAL A 53 22.84 -10.17 -3.99
C VAL A 53 21.84 -9.33 -4.76
N GLN A 54 21.61 -9.65 -6.03
CA GLN A 54 20.45 -9.11 -6.76
C GLN A 54 19.24 -10.00 -6.53
N HIS A 55 18.06 -9.40 -6.62
CA HIS A 55 16.81 -10.11 -6.52
C HIS A 55 15.78 -9.63 -7.53
N VAL A 56 14.94 -10.57 -7.95
CA VAL A 56 13.73 -10.31 -8.71
C VAL A 56 12.57 -10.85 -7.89
N THR A 57 11.50 -10.06 -7.74
CA THR A 57 10.26 -10.50 -7.09
C THR A 57 9.12 -10.34 -8.06
N VAL A 58 8.20 -11.30 -8.10
CA VAL A 58 6.89 -11.13 -8.75
C VAL A 58 5.81 -11.60 -7.79
N GLY A 59 4.67 -10.94 -7.80
CA GLY A 59 3.61 -11.27 -6.85
C GLY A 59 2.30 -10.57 -7.12
N ALA A 60 1.37 -10.78 -6.20
CA ALA A 60 0.07 -10.14 -6.16
C ALA A 60 0.00 -9.17 -4.97
N SER A 61 -0.73 -8.08 -5.17
CA SER A 61 -0.98 -7.07 -4.15
C SER A 61 -2.47 -6.84 -3.98
N PHE A 62 -2.89 -6.69 -2.74
CA PHE A 62 -4.24 -6.28 -2.36
C PHE A 62 -4.12 -5.08 -1.45
N ALA A 63 -4.91 -4.05 -1.69
CA ALA A 63 -4.97 -2.91 -0.78
C ALA A 63 -6.40 -2.46 -0.57
N ARG A 64 -6.67 -1.97 0.63
CA ARG A 64 -7.92 -1.33 1.02
C ARG A 64 -7.59 0.05 1.56
N SER A 65 -8.34 1.04 1.13
CA SER A 65 -8.30 2.39 1.67
C SER A 65 -9.71 2.82 2.05
N VAL A 66 -9.84 3.49 3.18
CA VAL A 66 -11.06 4.13 3.64
C VAL A 66 -10.71 5.58 3.94
N VAL A 67 -11.46 6.50 3.35
CA VAL A 67 -11.35 7.93 3.60
C VAL A 67 -12.69 8.39 4.14
N GLU A 68 -12.71 8.90 5.36
CA GLU A 68 -13.89 9.44 6.00
C GLU A 68 -13.75 10.95 6.15
N HIS A 69 -14.71 11.69 5.60
CA HIS A 69 -14.83 13.13 5.75
C HIS A 69 -16.07 13.43 6.59
N THR A 70 -15.85 14.05 7.74
CA THR A 70 -16.93 14.59 8.59
C THR A 70 -16.91 16.10 8.51
N VAL A 71 -18.03 16.70 8.11
CA VAL A 71 -18.23 18.15 8.09
C VAL A 71 -19.30 18.48 9.12
N THR A 72 -18.92 19.25 10.14
CA THR A 72 -19.85 19.79 11.14
C THR A 72 -20.08 21.27 10.86
N THR A 73 -21.32 21.63 10.49
CA THR A 73 -21.69 23.03 10.26
C THR A 73 -22.06 23.74 11.56
N VAL A 74 -22.05 25.08 11.54
CA VAL A 74 -22.31 25.94 12.72
C VAL A 74 -23.73 25.75 13.29
N GLU A 75 -24.68 25.27 12.47
CA GLU A 75 -26.06 24.99 12.88
C GLU A 75 -26.26 23.59 13.48
N GLY A 76 -25.17 22.82 13.68
CA GLY A 76 -25.23 21.47 14.22
C GLY A 76 -25.61 20.39 13.21
N LEU A 77 -25.79 20.74 11.93
CA LEU A 77 -26.00 19.77 10.86
C LEU A 77 -24.67 19.04 10.59
N GLU A 78 -24.69 17.72 10.77
CA GLU A 78 -23.58 16.82 10.43
C GLU A 78 -23.75 16.25 9.00
N GLY A 79 -22.75 16.45 8.16
CA GLY A 79 -22.61 15.75 6.89
C GLY A 79 -21.44 14.76 6.97
N LYS A 80 -21.67 13.51 6.54
CA LYS A 80 -20.64 12.46 6.50
C LYS A 80 -20.49 11.93 5.08
N THR A 81 -19.27 11.99 4.57
CA THR A 81 -18.90 11.37 3.30
C THR A 81 -17.86 10.30 3.56
N ALA A 82 -18.19 9.06 3.27
CA ALA A 82 -17.28 7.94 3.36
C ALA A 82 -16.92 7.46 1.96
N GLN A 83 -15.62 7.39 1.66
CA GLN A 83 -15.11 6.82 0.43
C GLN A 83 -14.33 5.54 0.76
N GLN A 84 -14.75 4.42 0.19
CA GLN A 84 -14.05 3.15 0.33
C GLN A 84 -13.47 2.72 -1.01
N ALA A 85 -12.19 2.36 -1.01
CA ALA A 85 -11.51 1.85 -2.19
C ALA A 85 -10.85 0.51 -1.91
N ASN A 86 -11.12 -0.47 -2.77
CA ASN A 86 -10.42 -1.74 -2.81
C ASN A 86 -9.62 -1.82 -4.11
N SER A 87 -8.37 -2.26 -4.01
CA SER A 87 -7.53 -2.52 -5.18
C SER A 87 -6.86 -3.88 -5.11
N GLY A 88 -6.74 -4.52 -6.27
CA GLY A 88 -6.06 -5.80 -6.42
C GLY A 88 -5.23 -5.79 -7.70
N GLY A 89 -4.05 -6.38 -7.68
CA GLY A 89 -3.11 -6.26 -8.78
C GLY A 89 -1.93 -7.23 -8.72
N ALA A 90 -1.05 -7.08 -9.68
CA ALA A 90 0.24 -7.75 -9.74
C ALA A 90 1.38 -6.74 -9.64
N TYR A 91 2.49 -7.17 -9.07
CA TYR A 91 3.70 -6.36 -8.96
C TYR A 91 4.94 -7.14 -9.36
N ALA A 92 5.97 -6.41 -9.75
CA ALA A 92 7.32 -6.90 -9.92
C ALA A 92 8.33 -5.96 -9.25
N ASP A 93 9.29 -6.53 -8.53
CA ASP A 93 10.41 -5.80 -7.94
C ASP A 93 11.73 -6.26 -8.56
N LEU A 94 12.58 -5.31 -8.92
CA LEU A 94 13.98 -5.52 -9.30
C LEU A 94 14.86 -4.80 -8.30
N GLY A 95 15.81 -5.49 -7.66
CA GLY A 95 16.64 -4.84 -6.66
C GLY A 95 17.95 -5.53 -6.38
N ALA A 96 18.75 -4.89 -5.55
CA ALA A 96 20.00 -5.41 -5.04
C ALA A 96 20.13 -5.10 -3.56
N ALA A 97 20.75 -6.02 -2.82
CA ALA A 97 21.00 -5.89 -1.40
C ALA A 97 22.45 -6.26 -1.08
N TRP A 98 23.04 -5.50 -0.18
CA TRP A 98 24.32 -5.75 0.45
C TRP A 98 24.09 -6.42 1.81
N LEU A 99 24.69 -7.59 2.01
CA LEU A 99 24.67 -8.34 3.26
C LEU A 99 25.70 -7.73 4.20
N VAL A 100 25.23 -6.87 5.11
CA VAL A 100 26.07 -6.27 6.17
C VAL A 100 26.50 -7.36 7.15
N THR A 101 25.59 -8.28 7.47
CA THR A 101 25.85 -9.49 8.24
C THR A 101 25.12 -10.68 7.58
N PRO A 102 25.35 -11.93 8.00
CA PRO A 102 24.56 -13.07 7.52
C PRO A 102 23.04 -12.91 7.77
N HIS A 103 22.66 -12.05 8.72
CA HIS A 103 21.26 -11.84 9.14
C HIS A 103 20.71 -10.47 8.76
N LEU A 104 21.54 -9.52 8.33
CA LEU A 104 21.12 -8.15 8.04
C LEU A 104 21.54 -7.75 6.63
N SER A 105 20.57 -7.25 5.85
CA SER A 105 20.86 -6.68 4.53
C SER A 105 20.27 -5.28 4.35
N LEU A 106 21.02 -4.45 3.63
CA LEU A 106 20.59 -3.14 3.17
C LEU A 106 20.52 -3.18 1.64
N GLY A 107 19.41 -2.78 1.07
CA GLY A 107 19.23 -2.82 -0.37
C GLY A 107 18.37 -1.71 -0.93
N ALA A 108 18.35 -1.64 -2.25
CA ALA A 108 17.47 -0.79 -3.02
C ALA A 108 16.67 -1.67 -3.99
N ALA A 109 15.40 -1.34 -4.18
CA ALA A 109 14.54 -2.01 -5.13
C ALA A 109 13.68 -1.02 -5.89
N TRP A 110 13.62 -1.22 -7.20
CA TRP A 110 12.67 -0.61 -8.10
C TRP A 110 11.44 -1.50 -8.21
N THR A 111 10.26 -0.91 -8.09
CA THR A 111 8.97 -1.62 -8.14
C THR A 111 8.11 -1.09 -9.28
N ALA A 112 7.47 -2.01 -9.98
CA ALA A 112 6.38 -1.74 -10.91
C ALA A 112 5.15 -2.56 -10.52
N ASP A 113 3.97 -1.99 -10.67
CA ASP A 113 2.71 -2.64 -10.36
C ASP A 113 1.60 -2.23 -11.33
N VAL A 114 0.66 -3.16 -11.52
CA VAL A 114 -0.58 -2.92 -12.24
C VAL A 114 -1.71 -3.37 -11.33
N SER A 115 -2.63 -2.46 -11.03
CA SER A 115 -3.74 -2.70 -10.12
C SER A 115 -5.06 -2.22 -10.69
N TYR A 116 -6.11 -2.99 -10.40
CA TYR A 116 -7.48 -2.59 -10.61
C TYR A 116 -8.02 -2.02 -9.31
N LYS A 117 -8.60 -0.81 -9.37
CA LYS A 117 -9.17 -0.10 -8.22
C LYS A 117 -10.67 0.07 -8.41
N ARG A 118 -11.44 -0.32 -7.39
CA ARG A 118 -12.88 -0.08 -7.26
C ARG A 118 -13.11 0.82 -6.05
N ALA A 119 -13.71 1.98 -6.28
CA ALA A 119 -14.09 2.92 -5.23
C ALA A 119 -15.60 3.13 -5.19
N SER A 120 -16.17 3.23 -3.99
CA SER A 120 -17.54 3.68 -3.73
C SER A 120 -17.49 4.89 -2.81
N THR A 121 -18.36 5.86 -3.07
CA THR A 121 -18.54 7.05 -2.23
C THR A 121 -19.97 7.06 -1.76
N ASP A 122 -20.15 7.09 -0.44
CA ASP A 122 -21.43 7.21 0.23
C ASP A 122 -21.46 8.56 0.95
N ALA A 123 -22.38 9.44 0.52
CA ALA A 123 -22.62 10.72 1.18
C ALA A 123 -23.99 10.68 1.86
N SER A 124 -24.04 11.00 3.16
CA SER A 124 -25.28 11.10 3.93
C SER A 124 -25.28 12.34 4.83
N GLY A 125 -26.46 12.95 5.00
CA GLY A 125 -26.66 14.15 5.81
C GLY A 125 -28.12 14.61 5.76
N GLU A 126 -28.55 15.40 6.73
CA GLU A 126 -29.89 16.01 6.72
C GLU A 126 -30.05 16.90 5.47
N GLY A 127 -31.08 16.62 4.67
CA GLY A 127 -31.37 17.35 3.42
C GLY A 127 -30.54 16.95 2.20
N VAL A 128 -29.63 15.98 2.31
CA VAL A 128 -28.77 15.52 1.20
C VAL A 128 -29.30 14.18 0.67
N GLN A 129 -29.62 14.12 -0.64
CA GLN A 129 -29.92 12.85 -1.31
C GLN A 129 -28.69 11.94 -1.29
N LEU A 130 -28.88 10.67 -0.91
CA LEU A 130 -27.85 9.64 -0.98
C LEU A 130 -27.33 9.52 -2.42
N LEU A 131 -26.09 9.95 -2.65
CA LEU A 131 -25.41 9.78 -3.93
C LEU A 131 -24.46 8.58 -3.80
N ASP A 132 -24.86 7.40 -4.31
CA ASP A 132 -23.94 6.26 -4.49
C ASP A 132 -23.16 6.46 -5.78
N GLN A 133 -21.90 6.88 -5.67
CA GLN A 133 -21.01 7.00 -6.82
C GLN A 133 -19.98 5.86 -6.81
N ARG A 134 -19.98 5.07 -7.89
CA ARG A 134 -19.05 3.95 -8.08
C ARG A 134 -18.07 4.26 -9.19
N VAL A 135 -16.78 4.20 -8.88
CA VAL A 135 -15.69 4.42 -9.84
C VAL A 135 -14.88 3.14 -9.98
N ARG A 136 -14.55 2.80 -11.23
CA ARG A 136 -13.66 1.69 -11.59
C ARG A 136 -12.52 2.25 -12.41
N SER A 137 -11.29 1.92 -12.04
CA SER A 137 -10.10 2.42 -12.71
C SER A 137 -9.01 1.37 -12.74
N TRP A 138 -8.18 1.42 -13.79
CA TRP A 138 -6.93 0.69 -13.87
C TRP A 138 -5.80 1.66 -13.60
N ASN A 139 -4.90 1.28 -12.72
CA ASN A 139 -3.68 2.02 -12.42
C ASN A 139 -2.49 1.17 -12.82
N ALA A 140 -1.58 1.75 -13.58
CA ALA A 140 -0.27 1.18 -13.84
C ALA A 140 0.77 2.16 -13.28
N ASN A 141 1.63 1.66 -12.40
CA ASN A 141 2.74 2.43 -11.85
C ASN A 141 4.04 1.70 -12.19
N ALA A 142 4.97 2.43 -12.78
CA ALA A 142 6.34 1.98 -12.98
C ALA A 142 7.23 3.10 -12.48
N GLY A 143 8.00 2.90 -11.40
CA GLY A 143 8.91 3.96 -10.98
C GLY A 143 9.24 4.11 -9.51
N SER A 144 8.71 3.32 -8.58
CA SER A 144 9.05 3.56 -7.17
C SER A 144 10.38 2.91 -6.81
N VAL A 145 11.35 3.73 -6.41
CA VAL A 145 12.61 3.28 -5.80
C VAL A 145 12.42 3.29 -4.28
N SER A 146 12.73 2.17 -3.64
CA SER A 146 12.64 2.01 -2.18
C SER A 146 13.96 1.53 -1.61
N LEU A 147 14.37 2.12 -0.49
CA LEU A 147 15.41 1.56 0.36
C LEU A 147 14.79 0.51 1.29
N ARG A 148 15.45 -0.63 1.45
CA ARG A 148 14.95 -1.76 2.22
C ARG A 148 16.02 -2.25 3.18
N LEU A 149 15.65 -2.37 4.45
CA LEU A 149 16.41 -3.08 5.46
C LEU A 149 15.71 -4.42 5.71
N ASN A 150 16.41 -5.54 5.53
CA ASN A 150 15.85 -6.86 5.81
C ASN A 150 16.63 -7.54 6.94
N LEU A 151 15.88 -8.09 7.89
CA LEU A 151 16.39 -8.96 8.93
C LEU A 151 15.97 -10.40 8.63
N TYR A 152 16.93 -11.32 8.64
CA TYR A 152 16.74 -12.74 8.41
C TYR A 152 16.84 -13.50 9.74
N PHE A 153 15.87 -14.37 10.00
CA PHE A 153 15.80 -15.25 11.17
C PHE A 153 15.89 -16.71 10.74
#